data_AF-A0A7D5MB71-F1
#
_entry.id   AF-A0A7D5MB71-F1
#
_cell.length_a   1.000
_cell.length_b   1.000
_cell.length_c   1.000
_cell.angle_alpha   90.00
_cell.angle_beta   90.00
_cell.angle_gamma   90.00
#
_symmetry.space_group_name_H-M   'P 1'
#
loop_
_entity.id
_entity.type
_entity.pdbx_description
1 polymer ?
#
loop_
_entity_poly.entity_id
_entity_poly.type
_entity_poly.pdbx_seq_one_letter_code
_entity_poly.pdbx_strand_id
1 'polypeptide(L)'
;MITTDVTNSLNTQQPFVYITQVKNSDNTVVSLSWLTGSLSPRQSFSPAQSWTSTEIGMYTIEVFVWKSIDNPEALSSPLFMKVNVVDPKT
;
A
#
# COMPACT_ATOMS: atom_id res chain seq x y z
N MET A 1 10.99 1.50 -3.33
CA MET A 1 9.92 0.50 -3.56
C MET A 1 9.14 0.36 -2.26
N ILE A 2 7.81 0.26 -2.32
CA ILE A 2 6.93 0.03 -1.17
C ILE A 2 6.56 -1.45 -1.19
N THR A 3 6.83 -2.16 -0.10
CA THR A 3 6.53 -3.59 0.03
C THR A 3 5.99 -3.90 1.43
N THR A 4 4.97 -4.73 1.50
CA THR A 4 4.39 -5.26 2.74
C THR A 4 3.81 -6.64 2.46
N ASP A 5 3.79 -7.51 3.48
CA ASP A 5 3.16 -8.83 3.34
C ASP A 5 1.64 -8.74 3.46
N VAL A 6 0.94 -9.32 2.48
CA VAL A 6 -0.50 -9.58 2.53
C VAL A 6 -0.69 -11.08 2.75
N THR A 7 -1.34 -11.44 3.85
CA THR A 7 -1.58 -12.85 4.20
C THR A 7 -3.08 -13.11 4.30
N ASN A 8 -3.56 -14.14 3.61
CA ASN A 8 -4.92 -14.63 3.78
C ASN A 8 -4.98 -15.56 5.00
N SER A 9 -5.49 -15.07 6.13
CA SER A 9 -5.66 -15.86 7.37
C SER A 9 -6.94 -16.71 7.38
N LEU A 10 -7.69 -16.77 6.28
CA LEU A 10 -8.90 -17.56 6.17
C LEU A 10 -8.61 -18.98 5.65
N ASN A 11 -9.61 -19.85 5.79
CA ASN A 11 -9.59 -21.20 5.21
C ASN A 11 -10.24 -21.25 3.83
N THR A 12 -10.50 -20.10 3.23
CA THR A 12 -11.15 -19.94 1.91
C THR A 12 -10.32 -19.02 1.02
N GLN A 13 -10.52 -19.11 -0.28
CA GLN A 13 -9.90 -18.17 -1.22
C GLN A 13 -10.42 -16.75 -0.97
N GLN A 14 -9.55 -15.75 -1.04
CA GLN A 14 -9.87 -14.35 -0.78
C GLN A 14 -9.35 -13.46 -1.92
N PRO A 15 -10.23 -12.86 -2.74
CA PRO A 15 -9.85 -11.78 -3.62
C PRO A 15 -9.48 -10.53 -2.81
N PHE A 16 -8.54 -9.74 -3.31
CA PHE A 16 -8.12 -8.52 -2.65
C PHE A 16 -7.68 -7.46 -3.66
N VAL A 17 -7.66 -6.22 -3.19
CA VAL A 17 -6.99 -5.07 -3.79
C VAL A 17 -5.96 -4.57 -2.80
N TYR A 18 -4.71 -4.50 -3.23
CA TYR A 18 -3.62 -3.89 -2.48
C TYR A 18 -3.44 -2.47 -2.99
N ILE A 19 -3.67 -1.49 -2.11
CA ILE A 19 -3.66 -0.06 -2.45
C ILE A 19 -2.50 0.58 -1.69
N THR A 20 -1.71 1.37 -2.40
CA THR A 20 -0.69 2.24 -1.81
C THR A 20 -1.02 3.69 -2.13
N GLN A 21 -1.00 4.52 -1.10
CA GLN A 21 -1.28 5.94 -1.17
C GLN A 21 -0.11 6.69 -0.54
N VAL A 22 0.45 7.66 -1.25
CA VAL A 22 1.53 8.51 -0.74
C VAL A 22 1.02 9.93 -0.64
N LYS A 23 1.15 10.52 0.55
CA LYS A 23 0.78 11.90 0.86
C LYS A 23 2.00 12.73 1.17
N ASN A 24 2.04 13.98 0.72
CA ASN A 24 3.04 14.96 1.12
C ASN A 24 2.73 15.55 2.53
N SER A 25 3.52 16.52 2.97
CA SER A 25 3.34 17.22 4.26
C SER A 25 2.00 17.94 4.40
N ASP A 26 1.41 18.36 3.29
CA ASP A 26 0.11 19.05 3.24
C ASP A 26 -1.06 18.04 3.20
N ASN A 27 -0.79 16.76 3.46
CA ASN A 27 -1.76 15.67 3.42
C ASN A 27 -2.39 15.45 2.03
N THR A 28 -1.79 16.00 0.97
CA THR A 28 -2.23 15.85 -0.42
C THR A 28 -1.70 14.54 -0.99
N VAL A 29 -2.57 13.77 -1.65
CA VAL A 29 -2.18 12.52 -2.31
C VAL A 29 -1.37 12.84 -3.56
N VAL A 30 -0.08 12.54 -3.53
CA VAL A 30 0.85 12.74 -4.66
C VAL A 30 1.09 11.46 -5.45
N SER A 31 0.74 10.30 -4.89
CA SER A 31 0.77 9.03 -5.62
C SER A 31 -0.32 8.11 -5.09
N LEU A 32 -1.02 7.45 -6.01
CA LEU A 32 -2.01 6.42 -5.72
C LEU A 32 -1.81 5.31 -6.73
N SER A 33 -1.69 4.08 -6.25
CA SER A 33 -1.62 2.92 -7.12
C SER A 33 -2.17 1.69 -6.43
N TRP A 34 -2.64 0.74 -7.23
CA TRP A 34 -3.21 -0.49 -6.71
C TRP A 34 -2.96 -1.65 -7.66
N LEU A 35 -3.06 -2.86 -7.09
CA LEU A 35 -3.15 -4.10 -7.84
C LEU A 35 -4.24 -4.99 -7.24
N THR A 36 -4.74 -5.90 -8.05
CA THR A 36 -5.74 -6.88 -7.64
C THR A 36 -5.15 -8.27 -7.68
N GLY A 37 -5.60 -9.14 -6.78
CA GLY A 37 -5.21 -10.53 -6.77
C GLY A 37 -6.20 -11.40 -6.03
N SER A 38 -5.85 -12.68 -5.89
CA SER A 38 -6.59 -13.62 -5.06
C SER A 38 -5.60 -14.54 -4.37
N LEU A 39 -5.75 -14.66 -3.05
CA LEU A 39 -4.90 -15.52 -2.23
C LEU A 39 -5.64 -16.80 -1.88
N SER A 40 -4.98 -17.93 -2.11
CA SER A 40 -5.41 -19.22 -1.57
C SER A 40 -5.45 -19.18 -0.04
N PRO A 41 -6.18 -20.10 0.61
CA PRO A 41 -6.16 -20.23 2.07
C PRO A 41 -4.74 -20.25 2.62
N ARG A 42 -4.47 -19.47 3.66
CA ARG A 42 -3.16 -19.40 4.34
C ARG A 42 -1.99 -18.92 3.48
N GLN A 43 -2.23 -18.46 2.25
CA GLN A 43 -1.18 -17.94 1.37
C GLN A 43 -0.78 -16.52 1.78
N SER A 44 0.51 -16.23 1.64
CA SER A 44 1.07 -14.88 1.73
C SER A 44 1.61 -14.43 0.37
N PHE A 45 1.58 -13.12 0.14
CA PHE A 45 2.12 -12.46 -1.04
C PHE A 45 2.67 -11.09 -0.65
N SER A 46 3.83 -10.74 -1.17
CA SER A 46 4.52 -9.48 -0.85
C SER A 46 4.59 -8.61 -2.11
N PRO A 47 3.53 -7.85 -2.43
CA PRO A 47 3.54 -6.95 -3.57
C PRO A 47 4.60 -5.86 -3.44
N ALA A 48 5.32 -5.60 -4.54
CA ALA A 48 6.26 -4.48 -4.63
C ALA A 48 5.69 -3.40 -5.55
N GLN A 49 5.39 -2.23 -4.97
CA GLN A 49 4.88 -1.08 -5.70
C GLN A 49 5.96 -0.02 -5.84
N SER A 50 6.25 0.40 -7.07
CA SER A 50 7.24 1.44 -7.35
C SER A 50 6.65 2.82 -7.10
N TRP A 51 7.40 3.64 -6.36
CA TRP A 51 7.16 5.07 -6.18
C TRP A 51 8.52 5.77 -6.16
N THR A 52 8.59 6.90 -6.85
CA THR A 52 9.73 7.81 -6.88
C THR A 52 9.23 9.18 -6.46
N SER A 53 9.86 9.79 -5.46
CA SER A 53 9.52 11.15 -5.06
C SER A 53 9.96 12.17 -6.11
N THR A 54 9.16 13.21 -6.31
CA THR A 54 9.51 14.35 -7.17
C THR A 54 10.23 15.46 -6.41
N GLU A 55 10.04 15.53 -5.09
CA GLU A 55 10.58 16.59 -4.24
C GLU A 55 11.18 16.01 -2.96
N ILE A 56 12.02 16.80 -2.29
CA ILE A 56 12.50 16.50 -0.93
C ILE A 56 11.40 16.83 0.07
N GLY A 57 11.40 16.13 1.21
CA GLY A 57 10.48 16.41 2.31
C GLY A 57 9.87 15.18 2.94
N MET A 58 8.88 15.42 3.81
CA MET A 58 8.18 14.38 4.56
C MET A 58 6.99 13.84 3.77
N TYR A 59 6.92 12.53 3.69
CA TYR A 59 5.80 11.80 3.08
C TYR A 59 5.19 10.82 4.08
N THR A 60 3.87 10.63 3.97
CA THR A 60 3.14 9.57 4.65
C THR A 60 2.67 8.56 3.62
N ILE A 61 3.14 7.32 3.75
CA ILE A 61 2.72 6.19 2.94
C ILE A 61 1.66 5.43 3.73
N GLU A 62 0.52 5.20 3.10
CA GLU A 62 -0.59 4.42 3.62
C GLU A 62 -0.80 3.21 2.72
N VAL A 63 -1.00 2.05 3.34
CA VAL A 63 -1.26 0.80 2.64
C VAL A 63 -2.58 0.22 3.12
N PHE A 64 -3.46 -0.11 2.18
CA PHE A 64 -4.76 -0.68 2.44
C PHE A 64 -4.91 -2.01 1.70
N VAL A 65 -5.64 -2.94 2.33
CA VAL A 65 -6.08 -4.17 1.68
C VAL A 65 -7.60 -4.20 1.71
N TRP A 66 -8.21 -4.09 0.54
CA TRP A 66 -9.67 -4.10 0.39
C TRP A 66 -10.14 -5.35 -0.36
N LYS A 67 -11.43 -5.63 -0.31
CA LYS A 67 -12.05 -6.76 -1.02
C LYS A 67 -12.12 -6.53 -2.54
N SER A 68 -12.60 -5.37 -2.96
CA SER A 68 -12.61 -4.91 -4.36
C SER A 68 -12.64 -3.38 -4.42
N ILE A 69 -12.44 -2.81 -5.61
CA ILE A 69 -12.60 -1.36 -5.82
C ILE A 69 -14.09 -0.97 -5.78
N ASP A 70 -14.96 -1.79 -6.37
CA ASP A 70 -16.40 -1.51 -6.47
C ASP A 70 -17.15 -1.75 -5.15
N ASN A 71 -16.57 -2.54 -4.24
CA ASN A 71 -17.05 -2.76 -2.88
C ASN A 71 -15.86 -2.57 -1.91
N PRO A 72 -15.58 -1.33 -1.47
CA PRO A 72 -14.40 -0.98 -0.67
C PRO A 72 -14.55 -1.42 0.80
N GLU A 73 -14.67 -2.73 1.00
CA GLU A 73 -14.65 -3.37 2.31
C GLU A 73 -13.19 -3.62 2.72
N ALA A 74 -12.75 -3.01 3.81
CA ALA A 74 -11.40 -3.22 4.34
C ALA A 74 -11.26 -4.65 4.90
N LEU A 75 -10.23 -5.37 4.45
CA LEU A 75 -9.92 -6.73 4.90
C LEU A 75 -8.90 -6.75 6.06
N SER A 76 -8.23 -5.63 6.31
CA SER A 76 -7.29 -5.46 7.40
C SER A 76 -7.26 -4.00 7.88
N SER A 77 -6.67 -3.78 9.06
CA SER A 77 -6.25 -2.43 9.46
C SER A 77 -5.22 -1.88 8.47
N PRO A 78 -5.26 -0.58 8.16
CA PRO A 78 -4.25 0.04 7.31
C PRO A 78 -2.89 0.11 7.99
N LEU A 79 -1.84 0.14 7.18
CA LEU A 79 -0.47 0.40 7.62
C LEU A 79 -0.07 1.83 7.25
N PHE A 80 0.77 2.42 8.10
CA PHE A 80 1.26 3.78 7.93
C PHE A 80 2.77 3.81 8.11
N MET A 81 3.46 4.54 7.24
CA MET A 81 4.89 4.75 7.32
C MET A 81 5.23 6.20 6.95
N LYS A 82 6.04 6.85 7.78
CA LYS A 82 6.58 8.17 7.47
C LYS A 82 7.96 8.01 6.84
N VAL A 83 8.18 8.71 5.74
CA VAL A 83 9.46 8.71 5.02
C VAL A 83 9.93 10.14 4.86
N ASN A 84 11.19 10.40 5.20
CA ASN A 84 11.85 11.67 4.90
C ASN A 84 12.72 11.48 3.66
N VAL A 85 12.41 12.20 2.58
CA VAL A 85 13.22 12.23 1.36
C VAL A 85 14.17 13.41 1.46
N VAL A 86 15.47 13.14 1.42
CA VAL A 86 16.53 14.14 1.51
C VAL A 86 17.31 14.20 0.20
N ASP A 87 17.95 15.34 -0.08
CA ASP A 87 18.88 15.44 -1.20
C ASP A 87 20.10 14.56 -0.92
N PRO A 88 20.48 13.63 -1.83
CA PRO A 88 21.67 12.80 -1.65
C PRO A 88 22.99 13.58 -1.56
N LYS A 89 23.01 14.88 -1.86
CA LYS A 89 24.22 15.73 -1.82
C LYS A 89 24.42 16.53 -0.52
N THR A 90 23.53 16.39 0.45
CA THR A 90 23.64 17.03 1.79
C THR A 90 23.81 15.99 2.87
#